data_AF-A0A2R6FXB8-F1
#
_entry.id   AF-A0A2R6FXB8-F1
#
_cell.length_a   1.000
_cell.length_b   1.000
_cell.length_c   1.000
_cell.angle_alpha   90.00
_cell.angle_beta   90.00
_cell.angle_gamma   90.00
#
_symmetry.space_group_name_H-M   'P 1'
#
loop_
_entity.id
_entity.type
_entity.pdbx_description
1 polymer ?
#
loop_
_entity_poly.entity_id
_entity_poly.type
_entity_poly.pdbx_seq_one_letter_code
_entity_poly.pdbx_strand_id
1 'polypeptide(L)'
;MAAFLHAYSPYHNVTERAYPALLFTTGEGDSRVDPFHARKMTARLQARSTGNEPIFLKTYGDTGHGISKPVSRVIEERLADRLGLYR
;
A
#
# COMPACT_ATOMS: atom_id res chain seq x y z
N MET A 1 23.97 1.61 -12.24
CA MET A 1 22.97 2.08 -11.23
C MET A 1 21.54 1.71 -11.61
N ALA A 2 21.03 2.10 -12.80
CA ALA A 2 19.65 1.83 -13.20
C ALA A 2 19.27 0.32 -13.20
N ALA A 3 20.12 -0.54 -13.76
CA ALA A 3 19.90 -1.99 -13.76
C ALA A 3 19.83 -2.57 -12.33
N PHE A 4 20.63 -2.03 -11.41
CA PHE A 4 20.66 -2.47 -10.02
C PHE A 4 19.36 -2.13 -9.29
N LEU A 5 18.86 -0.89 -9.41
CA LEU A 5 17.59 -0.47 -8.82
C LEU A 5 16.40 -1.23 -9.42
N HIS A 6 16.43 -1.47 -10.73
CA HIS A 6 15.37 -2.20 -11.42
C HIS A 6 15.29 -3.66 -10.95
N ALA A 7 16.44 -4.30 -10.69
CA ALA A 7 16.51 -5.71 -10.35
C ALA A 7 15.67 -6.09 -9.12
N TYR A 8 15.51 -5.18 -8.15
CA TYR A 8 14.75 -5.46 -6.92
C TYR A 8 13.53 -4.57 -6.72
N SER A 9 13.30 -3.57 -7.57
CA SER A 9 12.18 -2.65 -7.41
C SER A 9 10.84 -3.42 -7.39
N PRO A 10 10.03 -3.33 -6.32
CA PRO A 10 8.80 -4.11 -6.22
C PRO A 10 7.84 -3.85 -7.38
N TYR A 11 7.69 -2.58 -7.77
CA TYR A 11 6.82 -2.18 -8.87
C TYR A 11 7.20 -2.84 -10.20
N HIS A 12 8.50 -2.87 -10.52
CA HIS A 12 8.99 -3.40 -11.79
C HIS A 12 8.98 -4.93 -11.83
N ASN A 13 9.04 -5.60 -10.67
CA ASN A 13 9.05 -7.05 -10.55
C ASN A 13 7.66 -7.68 -10.35
N VAL A 14 6.57 -6.91 -10.49
CA VAL A 14 5.22 -7.49 -10.58
C VAL A 14 5.04 -8.21 -11.91
N THR A 15 4.89 -9.54 -11.84
CA THR A 15 4.56 -10.44 -12.94
C THR A 15 3.15 -11.03 -12.78
N GLU A 16 2.65 -11.74 -13.80
CA GLU A 16 1.40 -12.50 -13.68
C GLU A 16 1.58 -13.71 -12.78
N ARG A 17 0.86 -13.73 -11.66
CA ARG A 17 0.83 -14.82 -10.68
C ARG A 17 -0.27 -14.60 -9.65
N ALA A 18 -0.61 -15.63 -8.88
CA ALA A 18 -1.46 -15.46 -7.71
C ALA A 18 -0.66 -14.75 -6.60
N TYR A 19 -1.04 -13.52 -6.28
CA TYR A 19 -0.52 -12.78 -5.13
C TYR A 19 -1.36 -13.07 -3.88
N PRO A 20 -0.78 -12.96 -2.66
CA PRO A 20 -1.55 -13.07 -1.43
C PRO A 20 -2.47 -11.86 -1.24
N ALA A 21 -3.33 -11.92 -0.22
CA ALA A 21 -4.10 -10.76 0.22
C ALA A 21 -3.14 -9.64 0.65
N LEU A 22 -3.37 -8.42 0.16
CA LEU A 22 -2.50 -7.26 0.39
C LEU A 22 -3.31 -6.03 0.76
N LEU A 23 -2.84 -5.29 1.76
CA LEU A 23 -3.35 -3.97 2.13
C LEU A 23 -2.22 -2.95 2.04
N PHE A 24 -2.34 -2.03 1.09
CA PHE A 24 -1.47 -0.85 1.01
C PHE A 24 -2.11 0.29 1.79
N THR A 25 -1.30 0.99 2.59
CA THR A 25 -1.71 2.20 3.30
C THR A 25 -0.84 3.38 2.90
N THR A 26 -1.44 4.56 2.76
CA THR A 26 -0.72 5.80 2.46
C THR A 26 -1.46 7.02 3.01
N GLY A 27 -0.76 8.12 3.29
CA GLY A 27 -1.35 9.40 3.69
C GLY A 27 -1.38 10.36 2.50
N GLU A 28 -2.50 11.02 2.24
CA GLU A 28 -2.64 11.91 1.07
C GLU A 28 -1.63 13.06 1.09
N GLY A 29 -1.32 13.59 2.29
CA GLY A 29 -0.37 14.68 2.50
C GLY A 29 1.05 14.23 2.82
N ASP A 30 1.45 12.99 2.50
CA ASP A 30 2.81 12.51 2.77
C ASP A 30 3.84 13.21 1.87
N SER A 31 4.49 14.24 2.43
CA SER A 31 5.56 14.98 1.76
C SER A 31 6.93 14.29 1.79
N ARG A 32 7.06 13.13 2.45
CA ARG A 32 8.33 12.38 2.56
C ARG A 32 8.38 11.21 1.59
N VAL A 33 7.30 10.45 1.49
CA VAL A 33 7.17 9.34 0.54
C VAL A 33 5.89 9.53 -0.24
N ASP A 34 6.05 9.80 -1.54
CA ASP A 34 4.93 10.15 -2.40
C ASP A 34 3.86 9.03 -2.42
N PRO A 35 2.57 9.34 -2.19
CA PRO A 35 1.47 8.37 -2.20
C PRO A 35 1.34 7.60 -3.52
N PHE A 36 1.90 8.12 -4.62
CA PHE A 36 1.90 7.48 -5.92
C PHE A 36 2.64 6.14 -5.93
N HIS A 37 3.56 5.90 -4.99
CA HIS A 37 4.18 4.58 -4.83
C HIS A 37 3.14 3.51 -4.46
N ALA A 38 2.28 3.77 -3.47
CA ALA A 38 1.22 2.85 -3.07
C ALA A 38 0.17 2.71 -4.18
N ARG A 39 -0.30 3.84 -4.74
CA ARG A 39 -1.33 3.85 -5.80
C ARG A 39 -0.93 3.03 -7.02
N LYS A 40 0.28 3.26 -7.56
CA LYS A 40 0.77 2.52 -8.73
C LYS A 40 0.98 1.04 -8.42
N MET A 41 1.48 0.70 -7.23
CA MET A 41 1.71 -0.70 -6.85
C MET A 41 0.38 -1.45 -6.72
N THR A 42 -0.62 -0.89 -6.03
CA THR A 42 -1.95 -1.48 -5.91
C THR A 42 -2.56 -1.74 -7.29
N ALA A 43 -2.58 -0.72 -8.15
CA ALA A 43 -3.16 -0.86 -9.48
C ALA A 43 -2.46 -1.94 -10.32
N ARG A 44 -1.12 -1.99 -10.26
CA ARG A 44 -0.34 -2.98 -11.02
C ARG A 44 -0.56 -4.40 -10.50
N LEU A 45 -0.67 -4.60 -9.19
CA LEU A 45 -0.97 -5.90 -8.59
C LEU A 45 -2.40 -6.35 -8.89
N GLN A 46 -3.40 -5.47 -8.79
CA GLN A 46 -4.78 -5.78 -9.17
C GLN A 46 -4.89 -6.21 -10.63
N ALA A 47 -4.13 -5.56 -11.52
CA ALA A 47 -4.13 -5.89 -12.96
C ALA A 47 -3.36 -7.18 -13.31
N ARG A 48 -2.42 -7.63 -12.47
CA ARG A 48 -1.53 -8.77 -12.77
C ARG A 48 -1.77 -9.99 -11.88
N SER A 49 -2.55 -9.84 -10.80
CA SER A 49 -2.90 -10.97 -9.95
C SER A 49 -3.81 -11.92 -10.71
N THR A 50 -3.45 -13.20 -10.71
CA THR A 50 -4.28 -14.28 -11.26
C THR A 50 -5.04 -15.04 -10.17
N GLY A 51 -4.84 -14.66 -8.90
CA GLY A 51 -5.54 -15.24 -7.74
C GLY A 51 -6.76 -14.42 -7.34
N ASN A 52 -7.59 -14.98 -6.46
CA ASN A 52 -8.83 -14.36 -5.99
C ASN A 52 -8.65 -13.57 -4.67
N GLU A 53 -7.42 -13.48 -4.17
CA GLU A 53 -7.13 -12.77 -2.92
C GLU A 53 -7.28 -11.25 -3.11
N PRO A 54 -7.83 -10.54 -2.11
CA PRO A 54 -8.08 -9.11 -2.22
C PRO A 54 -6.79 -8.30 -2.16
N ILE A 55 -6.72 -7.26 -2.99
CA ILE A 55 -5.64 -6.27 -2.98
C ILE A 55 -6.29 -4.90 -2.79
N PHE A 56 -6.09 -4.31 -1.61
CA PHE A 56 -6.70 -3.05 -1.21
C PHE A 56 -5.68 -1.92 -1.13
N LEU A 57 -6.18 -0.70 -1.34
CA LEU A 57 -5.50 0.55 -1.02
C LEU A 57 -6.39 1.33 -0.06
N LYS A 58 -5.81 1.74 1.07
CA LYS A 58 -6.42 2.65 2.02
C LYS A 58 -5.62 3.93 2.10
N THR A 59 -6.28 5.04 1.80
CA THR A 59 -5.68 6.37 1.83
C THR A 59 -6.25 7.19 2.97
N TYR A 60 -5.38 7.80 3.76
CA TYR A 60 -5.75 8.64 4.89
C TYR A 60 -5.61 10.12 4.52
N GLY A 61 -6.74 10.82 4.36
CA GLY A 61 -6.79 12.20 3.86
C GLY A 61 -6.03 13.21 4.73
N ASP A 62 -6.29 13.22 6.05
CA ASP A 62 -5.72 14.23 6.97
C ASP A 62 -4.39 13.80 7.58
N THR A 63 -3.59 13.02 6.86
CA THR A 63 -2.32 12.50 7.39
C THR A 63 -1.18 12.61 6.39
N GLY A 64 0.01 12.95 6.92
CA GLY A 64 1.28 12.85 6.19
C GLY A 64 2.00 11.52 6.46
N HIS A 65 3.33 11.54 6.55
CA HIS A 65 4.19 10.35 6.71
C HIS A 65 4.01 9.54 8.01
N GLY A 66 3.16 9.99 8.94
CA GLY A 66 2.94 9.35 10.24
C GLY A 66 3.63 10.01 11.43
N ILE A 67 4.44 11.06 11.21
CA ILE A 67 4.93 11.89 12.30
C ILE A 67 3.74 12.69 12.88
N SER A 68 3.66 12.76 14.20
CA SER A 68 2.67 13.55 14.95
C SER A 68 1.23 13.05 14.93
N LYS A 69 0.94 11.82 14.48
CA LYS A 69 -0.42 11.28 14.58
C LYS A 69 -0.81 11.15 16.07
N PRO A 70 -1.97 11.66 16.50
CA PRO A 70 -2.52 11.37 17.82
C PRO A 70 -2.62 9.85 18.04
N VAL A 71 -2.35 9.38 19.25
CA VAL A 71 -2.41 7.95 19.60
C VAL A 71 -3.79 7.36 19.26
N SER A 72 -4.86 8.13 19.45
CA SER A 72 -6.22 7.74 19.08
C SER A 72 -6.34 7.39 17.58
N ARG A 73 -5.74 8.19 16.70
CA ARG A 73 -5.72 7.92 15.26
C ARG A 73 -4.90 6.68 14.94
N VAL A 74 -3.74 6.50 15.57
CA VAL A 74 -2.93 5.29 15.39
C VAL A 74 -3.71 4.03 15.78
N ILE A 75 -4.47 4.08 16.89
CA ILE A 75 -5.30 2.96 17.33
C ILE A 75 -6.44 2.71 16.33
N GLU A 76 -7.15 3.76 15.93
CA GLU A 76 -8.26 3.68 14.96
C GLU A 76 -7.79 3.06 13.64
N GLU A 77 -6.67 3.54 13.10
CA GLU A 77 -6.07 3.04 11.86
C GLU A 77 -5.76 1.54 11.97
N ARG A 78 -5.05 1.13 13.02
CA ARG A 78 -4.66 -0.28 13.23
C ARG A 78 -5.86 -1.19 13.45
N LEU A 79 -6.87 -0.74 14.19
CA LEU A 79 -8.07 -1.53 14.43
C LEU A 79 -8.89 -1.67 13.14
N ALA A 80 -9.06 -0.58 12.39
CA ALA A 80 -9.78 -0.61 11.12
C ALA A 80 -9.07 -1.48 10.08
N ASP A 81 -7.73 -1.45 10.03
CA ASP A 81 -6.95 -2.28 9.11
C ASP A 81 -7.04 -3.76 9.48
N ARG A 82 -6.88 -4.07 10.77
CA ARG A 82 -6.97 -5.44 11.25
C ARG A 82 -8.38 -6.00 11.05
N LEU A 83 -9.42 -5.27 11.43
CA LEU A 83 -10.82 -5.74 11.34
C LEU A 83 -11.36 -5.71 9.91
N GLY A 84 -10.91 -4.77 9.08
CA GLY A 84 -11.29 -4.67 7.67
C GLY A 84 -10.78 -5.83 6.81
N LEU A 85 -9.74 -6.54 7.26
CA LEU A 85 -9.22 -7.76 6.64
C LEU A 85 -9.93 -9.05 7.09
N TYR A 86 -10.83 -8.98 8.08
CA TYR A 86 -11.60 -10.13 8.60
C TYR A 86 -13.08 -10.10 8.21
N ARG A 87 -13.48 -9.32 7.19
CA ARG A 87 -14.85 -9.31 6.66
C ARG A 87 -14.95 -10.03 5.33
#